data_AF-A0A410G3H8-F1
#
_entry.id   AF-A0A410G3H8-F1
#
_cell.length_a   1.000
_cell.length_b   1.000
_cell.length_c   1.000
_cell.angle_alpha   90.00
_cell.angle_beta   90.00
_cell.angle_gamma   90.00
#
_symmetry.space_group_name_H-M   'P 1'
#
loop_
_entity.id
_entity.type
_entity.pdbx_description
1 polymer ?
#
loop_
_entity_poly.entity_id
_entity_poly.type
_entity_poly.pdbx_seq_one_letter_code
_entity_poly.pdbx_strand_id
1 'polypeptide(L)' 'MIQIDELQIRMPDNNKNDGNELGRQVAERLANAIPEDYGNQHIPELNIRWQGAASHSISQMADHIVEQILQEIKNAKL' A
#
# COMPACT_ATOMS: atom_id res chain seq x y z
N MET A 1 -14.57 -7.55 -6.90
CA MET A 1 -14.02 -6.77 -5.76
C MET A 1 -12.88 -7.56 -5.12
N ILE A 2 -11.71 -6.94 -4.95
CA ILE A 2 -10.50 -7.61 -4.45
C ILE A 2 -10.46 -7.50 -2.92
N GLN A 3 -10.15 -8.62 -2.25
CA GLN A 3 -9.98 -8.68 -0.81
C GLN A 3 -8.50 -8.68 -0.47
N ILE A 4 -8.07 -7.72 0.36
CA ILE A 4 -6.72 -7.68 0.93
C ILE A 4 -6.84 -8.23 2.35
N ASP A 5 -6.39 -9.48 2.54
CA ASP A 5 -6.50 -10.16 3.84
C ASP A 5 -5.54 -9.59 4.89
N GLU A 6 -4.33 -9.22 4.48
CA GLU A 6 -3.33 -8.62 5.37
C GLU A 6 -2.40 -7.65 4.62
N LEU A 7 -2.10 -6.51 5.24
CA LEU A 7 -1.10 -5.54 4.78
C LEU A 7 -0.18 -5.19 5.96
N GLN A 8 1.11 -5.54 5.84
CA GLN A 8 2.11 -5.23 6.86
C GLN A 8 2.97 -4.03 6.43
N ILE A 9 2.83 -2.91 7.13
CA ILE A 9 3.66 -1.71 6.91
C ILE A 9 4.60 -1.53 8.09
N ARG A 10 5.91 -1.44 7.83
CA ARG A 10 6.90 -1.07 8.85
C ARG A 10 7.19 0.42 8.77
N MET A 11 6.92 1.15 9.85
CA MET A 11 7.25 2.56 9.97
C MET A 11 8.21 2.75 11.16
N PRO A 12 9.42 3.29 10.94
CA PRO A 12 10.24 3.76 12.04
C PRO A 12 9.58 4.99 12.67
N ASP A 13 9.52 5.04 14.00
CA ASP A 13 9.12 6.21 14.80
C ASP A 13 7.64 6.65 14.82
N ASN A 14 6.73 5.97 14.11
CA ASN A 14 5.31 6.32 14.13
C ASN A 14 4.49 5.62 15.24
N ASN A 15 3.49 6.35 15.76
CA ASN A 15 2.48 5.82 16.67
C ASN A 15 1.70 4.67 15.98
N LYS A 16 1.42 3.58 16.70
CA LYS A 16 0.63 2.44 16.21
C LYS A 16 -0.69 2.88 15.54
N ASN A 17 -1.33 3.94 16.05
CA ASN A 17 -2.56 4.47 15.48
C ASN A 17 -2.37 5.03 14.06
N ASP A 18 -1.27 5.74 13.81
CA ASP A 18 -0.98 6.32 12.50
C ASP A 18 -0.61 5.23 11.48
N GLY A 19 0.09 4.19 11.93
CA GLY A 19 0.40 3.03 11.11
C GLY A 19 -0.86 2.24 10.70
N ASN A 20 -1.81 2.07 11.63
CA ASN A 20 -3.08 1.41 11.34
C ASN A 20 -3.93 2.22 10.36
N GLU A 21 -4.04 3.53 10.56
CA GLU A 21 -4.79 4.40 9.65
C GLU A 21 -4.16 4.46 8.26
N LEU A 22 -2.81 4.50 8.18
CA LEU A 22 -2.10 4.40 6.92
C LEU A 22 -2.40 3.08 6.21
N GLY A 23 -2.28 1.94 6.92
CA GLY A 23 -2.57 0.62 6.37
C GLY A 23 -3.99 0.51 5.84
N ARG A 24 -4.97 1.02 6.60
CA ARG A 24 -6.37 1.07 6.18
C ARG A 24 -6.57 1.87 4.90
N GLN A 25 -6.01 3.07 4.82
CA GLN A 25 -6.13 3.93 3.63
C GLN A 25 -5.45 3.32 2.40
N VAL A 26 -4.28 2.70 2.58
CA VAL A 26 -3.59 1.99 1.49
C VAL A 26 -4.43 0.82 0.99
N ALA A 27 -4.95 -0.02 1.89
CA ALA A 27 -5.76 -1.18 1.51
C ALA A 27 -7.05 -0.76 0.78
N GLU A 28 -7.76 0.25 1.29
CA GLU A 28 -8.99 0.76 0.68
C GLU A 28 -8.73 1.31 -0.73
N ARG A 29 -7.66 2.08 -0.92
CA ARG A 29 -7.29 2.64 -2.23
C ARG A 29 -6.83 1.56 -3.21
N LEU A 30 -6.04 0.58 -2.76
CA LEU A 30 -5.63 -0.55 -3.58
C LEU A 30 -6.80 -1.40 -4.04
N ALA A 31 -7.74 -1.72 -3.15
CA ALA A 31 -8.93 -2.50 -3.50
C ALA A 31 -9.76 -1.83 -4.60
N ASN A 32 -9.72 -0.49 -4.69
CA ASN A 32 -10.38 0.29 -5.74
C ASN A 32 -9.53 0.46 -7.01
N ALA A 33 -8.20 0.45 -6.90
CA ALA A 33 -7.29 0.72 -8.01
C ALA A 33 -6.79 -0.54 -8.75
N ILE A 34 -6.79 -1.70 -8.09
CA ILE A 34 -6.35 -2.96 -8.69
C ILE A 34 -7.49 -3.52 -9.57
N PRO A 35 -7.23 -3.80 -10.87
CA PRO A 35 -8.22 -4.41 -11.76
C PRO A 35 -8.63 -5.81 -11.29
N GLU A 36 -9.89 -6.20 -11.47
CA GLU A 36 -10.43 -7.48 -10.98
C GLU A 36 -9.65 -8.71 -11.44
N ASP A 37 -8.96 -8.64 -12.58
CA ASP A 37 -8.09 -9.69 -13.11
C ASP A 37 -6.90 -10.06 -12.20
N TYR A 38 -6.54 -9.20 -11.24
CA TYR A 38 -5.46 -9.47 -10.27
C TYR A 38 -5.98 -10.08 -8.96
N GLY A 39 -7.30 -10.25 -8.80
CA GLY A 39 -7.94 -10.66 -7.53
C GLY A 39 -7.53 -12.04 -6.99
N ASN A 40 -6.88 -12.88 -7.80
CA ASN A 40 -6.37 -14.20 -7.39
C ASN A 40 -4.83 -14.29 -7.39
N GLN A 41 -4.12 -13.20 -7.68
CA GLN A 41 -2.67 -13.21 -7.65
C GLN A 41 -2.19 -12.84 -6.25
N HIS A 42 -1.64 -13.83 -5.55
CA HIS A 42 -0.89 -13.57 -4.33
C HIS A 42 0.34 -12.73 -4.69
N ILE A 43 0.45 -11.54 -4.11
CA ILE A 43 1.65 -10.70 -4.20
C ILE A 43 2.44 -10.95 -2.91
N PRO A 44 3.43 -11.87 -2.94
CA PRO A 44 4.00 -12.43 -1.71
C PRO A 44 4.76 -11.41 -0.86
N GLU A 45 5.39 -10.41 -1.49
CA GLU A 45 6.12 -9.38 -0.76
C GLU A 45 6.30 -8.12 -1.61
N LEU A 46 5.85 -6.97 -1.11
CA LEU A 46 6.06 -5.65 -1.73
C LEU A 46 7.03 -4.85 -0.85
N ASN A 47 8.24 -4.62 -1.33
CA ASN A 47 9.24 -3.84 -0.61
C ASN A 47 9.08 -2.35 -0.92
N ILE A 48 8.05 -1.73 -0.33
CA ILE A 48 7.76 -0.31 -0.50
C ILE A 48 8.69 0.51 0.39
N ARG A 49 9.58 1.31 -0.22
CA ARG A 49 10.48 2.21 0.51
C ARG A 49 9.95 3.63 0.40
N TRP A 50 9.39 4.11 1.51
CA TRP A 50 9.01 5.51 1.66
C TRP A 50 10.18 6.33 2.20
N GLN A 51 10.62 7.33 1.43
CA GLN A 51 11.60 8.34 1.86
C GLN A 51 10.96 9.74 1.87
N GLY A 52 9.72 9.85 2.35
CA GLY A 52 9.05 11.15 2.47
C GLY A 52 9.46 11.88 3.75
N ALA A 53 9.44 13.21 3.69
CA ALA A 53 9.58 14.05 4.87
C ALA A 53 8.49 13.72 5.91
N ALA A 54 8.83 13.75 7.20
CA ALA A 54 7.93 13.50 8.32
C ALA A 54 6.73 14.47 8.39
N SER A 55 6.73 15.53 7.58
CA SER A 55 5.66 16.52 7.47
C SER A 55 4.50 16.14 6.55
N HIS A 56 4.56 14.99 5.86
CA HIS A 56 3.46 14.55 5.01
C HIS A 56 2.28 14.06 5.84
N SER A 57 1.06 14.32 5.37
CA SER A 57 -0.15 13.74 5.97
C SER A 57 -0.24 12.24 5.68
N ILE A 58 -0.96 11.49 6.53
CA ILE A 58 -1.22 10.05 6.33
C ILE A 58 -1.85 9.79 4.97
N SER A 59 -2.75 10.67 4.50
CA SER A 59 -3.36 10.55 3.17
C SER A 59 -2.33 10.64 2.04
N GLN A 60 -1.38 11.58 2.11
CA GLN A 60 -0.35 11.71 1.08
C GLN A 60 0.62 10.52 1.10
N MET A 61 0.94 10.01 2.28
CA MET A 61 1.72 8.78 2.41
C MET A 61 0.97 7.59 1.79
N ALA A 62 -0.33 7.47 2.04
CA ALA A 62 -1.16 6.40 1.47
C ALA A 62 -1.19 6.49 -0.06
N ASP A 63 -1.37 7.68 -0.65
CA ASP A 63 -1.37 7.88 -2.11
C ASP A 63 -0.08 7.37 -2.73
N HIS A 64 1.06 7.76 -2.17
CA HIS A 64 2.35 7.35 -2.70
C HIS A 64 2.64 5.85 -2.53
N ILE A 65 2.26 5.26 -1.40
CA ILE A 65 2.42 3.81 -1.19
C ILE A 65 1.57 3.05 -2.22
N VAL A 66 0.32 3.47 -2.43
CA VAL A 66 -0.57 2.88 -3.44
C VAL A 66 0.05 2.98 -4.83
N GLU A 67 0.56 4.15 -5.21
CA GLU A 67 1.24 4.34 -6.50
C GLU A 67 2.43 3.40 -6.68
N GLN A 68 3.29 3.28 -5.66
CA GLN A 68 4.45 2.37 -5.73
C GLN A 68 3.99 0.91 -5.88
N ILE A 69 2.99 0.48 -5.11
CA ILE A 69 2.45 -0.90 -5.20
C ILE A 69 1.90 -1.17 -6.61
N LEU A 70 1.13 -0.24 -7.18
CA LEU A 70 0.59 -0.39 -8.53
C LEU A 70 1.69 -0.45 -9.60
N GLN A 71 2.79 0.28 -9.41
CA GLN A 71 3.94 0.21 -10.32
C GLN A 71 4.66 -1.15 -10.20
N GLU A 72 4.89 -1.63 -8.98
CA GLU A 72 5.50 -2.95 -8.76
C GLU A 72 4.65 -4.07 -9.36
N ILE A 73 3.32 -4.03 -9.19
CA ILE A 73 2.39 -4.99 -9.81
C ILE A 73 2.49 -4.97 -11.35
N LYS A 74 2.60 -3.78 -11.95
CA LYS A 74 2.78 -3.65 -13.40
C LYS A 74 4.14 -4.20 -13.84
N ASN A 75 5.19 -3.96 -13.08
CA ASN A 75 6.56 -4.40 -13.39
C ASN A 75 6.73 -5.91 -13.18
N ALA A 76 6.00 -6.51 -12.24
CA ALA A 76 5.97 -7.95 -11.99
C ALA A 76 5.32 -8.75 -13.13
N LYS A 77 4.63 -8.07 -14.07
CA LYS A 77 4.00 -8.67 -15.26
C LYS A 77 4.99 -8.85 -16.45
N LEU A 78 6.19 -9.36 -16.17
CA LEU A 78 7.12 -9.89 -17.18
C LEU A 78 6.96 -11.41 -17.31
#